data_AF-A0A257RK12-F1
#
_entry.id   AF-A0A257RK12-F1
#
_cell.length_a   1.000
_cell.length_b   1.000
_cell.length_c   1.000
_cell.angle_alpha   90.00
_cell.angle_beta   90.00
_cell.angle_gamma   90.00
#
_symmetry.space_group_name_H-M   'P 1'
#
loop_
_entity.id
_entity.type
_entity.pdbx_description
1 polymer ?
#
loop_
_entity_poly.entity_id
_entity_poly.type
_entity_poly.pdbx_seq_one_letter_code
_entity_poly.pdbx_strand_id
1 'polypeptide(L)' 'MVTLETLPGTSVILGGGAIAVEVGQDTARFGVNVTVVESATRLLASEEREAGALGDLQPRRRS' A
#
# COMPACT_ATOMS: atom_id res chain seq x y z
N MET A 1 -15.32 4.90 14.02
CA MET A 1 -14.68 5.68 12.93
C MET A 1 -13.48 6.38 13.53
N VAL A 2 -12.29 6.22 12.96
CA VAL A 2 -11.09 6.97 13.37
C VAL A 2 -10.85 8.06 12.34
N THR A 3 -10.50 9.26 12.81
CA THR A 3 -10.25 10.44 11.98
C THR A 3 -8.89 11.03 12.34
N LEU A 4 -8.19 11.56 11.35
CA LEU A 4 -6.97 12.35 11.54
C LEU A 4 -7.25 13.80 11.18
N GLU A 5 -6.89 14.73 12.06
CA GLU A 5 -7.01 16.18 11.79
C GLU A 5 -5.92 16.68 10.83
N THR A 6 -4.79 15.98 10.79
CA THR A 6 -3.65 16.30 9.92
C THR A 6 -3.06 15.02 9.34
N LEU A 7 -2.43 15.14 8.17
CA LEU A 7 -1.78 14.01 7.51
C LEU A 7 -0.38 13.78 8.07
N PRO A 8 0.03 12.53 8.32
CA PRO A 8 1.38 12.23 8.73
C PRO A 8 2.35 12.36 7.55
N GLY A 9 3.64 12.61 7.82
CA GLY A 9 4.66 12.57 6.77
C GLY A 9 4.89 11.16 6.21
N THR A 10 4.65 10.13 7.03
CA THR A 10 4.84 8.71 6.68
C THR A 10 3.74 7.83 7.27
N SER A 11 3.40 6.72 6.62
CA SER A 11 2.47 5.71 7.15
C SER A 11 2.94 4.29 6.83
N VAL A 12 2.64 3.34 7.72
CA VAL A 12 2.88 1.90 7.51
C VAL A 12 1.55 1.18 7.50
N ILE A 13 1.32 0.36 6.47
CA ILE A 13 0.15 -0.50 6.33
C ILE A 13 0.62 -1.96 6.42
N LEU A 14 -0.01 -2.74 7.29
CA LEU A 14 0.28 -4.16 7.48
C LEU A 14 -0.74 -5.00 6.72
N GLY A 15 -0.25 -5.91 5.87
CA GLY A 15 -1.04 -6.66 4.91
C GLY A 15 -1.05 -5.98 3.53
N GLY A 16 -1.06 -6.79 2.48
CA GLY A 16 -0.91 -6.41 1.07
C GLY A 16 -2.06 -6.85 0.17
N GLY A 17 -3.23 -7.16 0.75
CA GLY A 17 -4.45 -7.43 -0.02
C GLY A 17 -5.05 -6.18 -0.67
N ALA A 18 -6.12 -6.34 -1.45
CA ALA A 18 -6.74 -5.28 -2.26
C ALA A 18 -7.03 -4.00 -1.45
N ILE A 19 -7.68 -4.16 -0.30
CA ILE A 19 -8.02 -3.04 0.61
C ILE A 19 -6.76 -2.28 1.05
N ALA A 20 -5.71 -2.99 1.44
CA ALA A 20 -4.48 -2.36 1.89
C ALA A 20 -3.78 -1.58 0.77
N VAL A 21 -3.81 -2.11 -0.46
CA VAL A 21 -3.26 -1.46 -1.65
C VAL A 21 -4.06 -0.22 -2.03
N GLU A 22 -5.40 -0.29 -2.03
CA GLU A 22 -6.28 0.85 -2.32
C GLU A 22 -6.10 1.97 -1.30
N VAL A 23 -6.16 1.65 0.00
CA VAL A 23 -5.95 2.62 1.08
C VAL A 23 -4.54 3.21 1.02
N GLY A 24 -3.52 2.39 0.70
CA GLY A 24 -2.15 2.85 0.55
C GLY A 24 -1.97 3.81 -0.62
N GLN A 25 -2.58 3.50 -1.77
CA GLN A 25 -2.60 4.36 -2.95
C GLN A 25 -3.28 5.70 -2.65
N ASP A 26 -4.45 5.68 -2.03
CA ASP A 26 -5.18 6.91 -1.70
C ASP A 26 -4.44 7.74 -0.67
N THR A 27 -3.88 7.12 0.36
CA THR A 27 -3.06 7.80 1.38
C THR A 27 -1.81 8.43 0.74
N ALA A 28 -1.16 7.73 -0.19
CA ALA A 28 0.00 8.27 -0.92
C ALA A 28 -0.35 9.45 -1.84
N ARG A 29 -1.54 9.47 -2.44
CA ARG A 29 -2.02 10.62 -3.25
C ARG A 29 -2.17 11.90 -2.44
N PHE A 30 -2.39 11.79 -1.13
CA PHE A 30 -2.39 12.92 -0.21
C PHE A 30 -0.98 13.40 0.19
N GLY A 31 0.09 12.81 -0.37
CA GLY A 31 1.47 13.22 -0.13
C GLY A 31 2.15 12.51 1.04
N VAL A 32 1.49 11.54 1.66
CA VAL A 32 2.07 10.70 2.73
C VAL A 32 3.04 9.69 2.11
N ASN A 33 4.20 9.50 2.72
CA ASN A 33 5.10 8.41 2.33
C ASN A 33 4.62 7.08 2.92
N VAL A 34 4.01 6.23 2.11
CA VAL A 34 3.38 4.97 2.55
C VAL A 34 4.30 3.78 2.31
N THR A 35 4.50 2.95 3.33
CA THR A 35 5.13 1.63 3.23
C THR A 35 4.09 0.55 3.50
N VAL A 36 3.95 -0.41 2.58
CA VAL A 36 3.12 -1.61 2.78
C VAL A 36 4.02 -2.78 3.14
N VAL A 37 3.69 -3.50 4.21
CA VAL A 37 4.43 -4.68 4.67
C VAL A 37 3.52 -5.89 4.50
N GLU A 38 3.94 -6.82 3.63
CA GLU A 38 3.25 -8.08 3.39
C GLU A 38 4.19 -9.26 3.67
N SER A 39 3.64 -10.29 4.29
CA SER A 39 4.30 -11.56 4.61
C SER A 39 4.42 -12.51 3.42
N ALA A 40 3.46 -12.44 2.49
CA ALA A 40 3.48 -13.16 1.24
C ALA A 40 4.59 -12.64 0.32
N THR A 41 4.90 -13.41 -0.72
CA THR A 41 5.95 -13.07 -1.69
C THR A 41 5.59 -11.90 -2.60
N ARG A 42 4.33 -11.46 -2.59
CA ARG A 42 3.82 -10.34 -3.39
C ARG A 42 2.58 -9.69 -2.77
N LEU A 43 2.29 -8.47 -3.21
CA LEU A 43 1.00 -7.83 -2.97
C LEU A 43 -0.10 -8.52 -3.80
N LEU A 44 -1.35 -8.38 -3.36
CA LEU A 44 -2.52 -8.95 -4.02
C LEU A 44 -2.40 -10.47 -4.23
N ALA A 45 -1.78 -11.18 -3.29
CA ALA A 45 -1.47 -12.60 -3.42
C ALA A 45 -2.71 -13.48 -3.66
N SER A 46 -3.88 -13.06 -3.16
CA SER A 46 -5.18 -13.71 -3.37
C SER A 46 -5.80 -13.46 -4.75
N GLU A 47 -5.36 -12.42 -5.45
CA GLU A 47 -5.93 -12.02 -6.73
C GLU A 47 -5.27 -12.77 -7.89
N GLU A 48 -6.01 -12.89 -9.00
CA GLU A 48 -5.49 -13.43 -10.26
C GLU A 48 -4.19 -12.71 -10.65
N ARG A 49 -3.25 -13.48 -11.21
CA ARG A 49 -1.89 -13.02 -11.49
C ARG A 49 -1.83 -11.71 -12.28
N GLU A 50 -2.75 -11.51 -13.22
CA GLU A 50 -2.82 -10.31 -14.05
C GLU A 50 -3.32 -9.09 -13.25
N ALA A 51 -4.30 -9.28 -12.36
CA ALA A 51 -4.75 -8.23 -11.44
C ALA A 51 -3.67 -7.86 -10.41
N GLY A 52 -2.89 -8.84 -9.97
CA GLY A 52 -1.77 -8.66 -9.04
C GLY A 52 -0.51 -8.03 -9.64
N ALA A 53 -0.33 -8.11 -10.97
CA ALA A 53 0.90 -7.69 -11.65
C ALA A 53 1.22 -6.20 -11.45
N LEU A 54 0.22 -5.34 -11.27
CA LEU A 54 0.43 -3.93 -10.94
C LEU A 54 1.00 -3.73 -9.53
N GLY A 55 0.63 -4.58 -8.57
CA GLY A 55 1.18 -4.57 -7.21
C GLY A 55 2.64 -5.06 -7.16
N ASP A 56 3.01 -5.96 -8.08
CA ASP A 56 4.38 -6.50 -8.19
C ASP A 56 5.40 -5.45 -8.68
N LEU A 57 4.95 -4.36 -9.30
CA LEU A 57 5.80 -3.30 -9.84
C LEU A 57 6.24 -2.25 -8.82
N GLN A 58 5.95 -2.44 -7.53
CA GLN A 58 6.22 -1.43 -6.52
C GLN A 58 7.44 -1.70 -5.60
N PRO A 59 8.68 -1.73 -6.11
CA PRO A 59 9.84 -1.37 -5.31
C PRO A 59 10.29 0.03 -5.70
N ARG A 60 9.65 1.06 -5.13
CA ARG A 60 10.25 2.41 -5.08
C ARG A 60 10.92 2.60 -3.73
N ARG A 61 12.08 1.96 -3.54
CA ARG A 61 13.07 2.48 -2.60
C ARG A 61 13.57 3.80 -3.20
N ARG A 62 13.02 4.92 -2.75
CA ARG A 62 13.65 6.22 -2.95
C ARG A 62 14.52 6.49 -1.72
N SER A 63 15.82 6.51 -1.99
CA SER A 63 16.90 7.07 -1.16
C SER A 63 16.57 8.47 -0.67
#